data_AF-A2DU79-F1
#
_entry.id   AF-A2DU79-F1
#
_cell.length_a   1.000
_cell.length_b   1.000
_cell.length_c   1.000
_cell.angle_alpha   90.00
_cell.angle_beta   90.00
_cell.angle_gamma   90.00
#
_symmetry.space_group_name_H-M   'P 1'
#
loop_
_entity.id
_entity.type
_entity.pdbx_description
1 polymer ?
#
loop_
_entity_poly.entity_id
_entity_poly.type
_entity_poly.pdbx_seq_one_letter_code
_entity_poly.pdbx_strand_id
1 'polypeptide(L)'
;MLEYKLSKNVGTKNVTKNKNQYVFGYPCQDNQYDCSPYTVYLKPGSYLFETWGSRGDFQNWSENPSIPGFGGYTSGVLTIENPLIVYLYIGSISFFNSILEYTGKLYLFGGGSSDVRLYANESFDWFNPLSLRSRIMVSGGGGSAEWQGSAGGHAGGLIGGT
;
A
#
# COMPACT_ATOMS: atom_id res chain seq x y z
N MET A 1 16.99 5.52 16.77
CA MET A 1 16.54 4.35 15.99
C MET A 1 15.01 4.34 16.01
N LEU A 2 14.37 4.16 14.86
CA LEU A 2 12.91 4.08 14.74
C LEU A 2 12.41 2.77 15.35
N GLU A 3 11.37 2.84 16.19
CA GLU A 3 10.73 1.67 16.80
C GLU A 3 9.48 1.30 16.00
N TYR A 4 9.33 0.00 15.70
CA TYR A 4 8.20 -0.51 14.92
C TYR A 4 7.96 -2.00 15.15
N LYS A 5 6.73 -2.44 14.88
CA LYS A 5 6.30 -3.85 14.93
C LYS A 5 5.23 -4.13 13.88
N LEU A 6 5.02 -5.40 13.56
CA LEU A 6 3.79 -5.81 12.90
C LEU A 6 2.64 -5.69 13.90
N SER A 7 1.50 -5.18 13.44
CA SER A 7 0.34 -4.95 14.30
C SER A 7 -0.45 -6.23 14.59
N LYS A 8 -0.39 -7.23 13.70
CA LYS A 8 -1.02 -8.55 13.86
C LYS A 8 0.04 -9.66 13.81
N ASN A 9 -0.35 -10.88 14.15
CA ASN A 9 0.48 -12.08 14.05
C ASN A 9 0.45 -12.70 12.63
N VAL A 10 0.29 -11.88 11.60
CA VAL A 10 0.20 -12.30 10.19
C VAL A 10 1.33 -11.65 9.40
N GLY A 11 1.99 -12.39 8.51
CA GLY A 11 3.12 -11.89 7.72
C GLY A 11 4.45 -11.85 8.48
N THR A 12 5.47 -11.29 7.84
CA THR A 12 6.85 -11.21 8.33
C THR A 12 7.40 -9.79 8.16
N LYS A 13 8.31 -9.37 9.04
CA LYS A 13 8.88 -8.01 8.99
C LYS A 13 9.75 -7.85 7.74
N ASN A 14 9.23 -7.17 6.73
CA ASN A 14 9.95 -6.81 5.51
C ASN A 14 10.42 -5.35 5.62
N VAL A 15 11.50 -5.10 6.37
CA VAL A 15 12.00 -3.73 6.61
C VAL A 15 13.51 -3.65 6.40
N THR A 16 13.93 -2.78 5.47
CA THR A 16 15.34 -2.47 5.23
C THR A 16 15.72 -1.18 5.95
N LYS A 17 16.87 -1.18 6.64
CA LYS A 17 17.35 -0.03 7.43
C LYS A 17 18.67 0.49 6.87
N ASN A 18 18.72 1.78 6.54
CA ASN A 18 19.93 2.44 6.05
C ASN A 18 20.11 3.79 6.76
N LYS A 19 21.02 3.87 7.74
CA LYS A 19 21.31 5.08 8.55
C LYS A 19 20.03 5.79 9.05
N ASN A 20 19.50 6.73 8.27
CA ASN A 20 18.35 7.59 8.58
C ASN A 20 17.07 7.21 7.80
N GLN A 21 17.10 6.12 7.02
CA GLN A 21 16.00 5.66 6.18
C GLN A 21 15.53 4.27 6.62
N TYR A 22 14.21 4.09 6.61
CA TYR A 22 13.54 2.81 6.83
C TYR A 22 12.60 2.57 5.65
N VAL A 23 12.83 1.49 4.92
CA VAL A 23 11.97 1.07 3.81
C VAL A 23 11.11 -0.07 4.29
N PHE A 24 9.80 0.16 4.34
CA PHE A 24 8.82 -0.84 4.73
C PHE A 24 8.23 -1.47 3.47
N GLY A 25 8.49 -2.75 3.26
CA GLY A 25 7.88 -3.54 2.19
C GLY A 25 6.61 -4.25 2.65
N TYR A 26 5.81 -4.70 1.69
CA TYR A 26 4.63 -5.51 1.96
C TYR A 26 5.02 -6.74 2.82
N PRO A 27 4.39 -6.96 3.99
CA PRO A 27 4.84 -7.97 4.93
C PRO A 27 4.27 -9.37 4.68
N CYS A 28 3.35 -9.53 3.72
CA CYS A 28 2.60 -10.76 3.53
C CYS A 28 2.82 -11.36 2.14
N GLN A 29 2.21 -12.52 1.90
CA GLN A 29 2.18 -13.13 0.57
C GLN A 29 1.02 -12.53 -0.23
N ASP A 30 1.15 -12.45 -1.55
CA ASP A 30 0.12 -11.86 -2.40
C ASP A 30 -1.18 -12.70 -2.43
N ASN A 31 -1.18 -13.97 -2.06
CA ASN A 31 -2.40 -14.78 -2.04
C ASN A 31 -3.26 -14.61 -0.76
N GLN A 32 -2.93 -13.67 0.12
CA GLN A 32 -3.62 -13.48 1.41
C GLN A 32 -4.59 -12.28 1.36
N TYR A 33 -5.83 -12.49 1.83
CA TYR A 33 -6.85 -11.43 1.98
C TYR A 33 -6.58 -10.50 3.17
N ASP A 34 -5.88 -11.02 4.17
CA ASP A 34 -5.55 -10.32 5.39
C ASP A 34 -4.03 -10.19 5.53
N CYS A 35 -3.59 -9.06 6.06
CA CYS A 35 -2.19 -8.75 6.27
C CYS A 35 -2.01 -7.81 7.45
N SER A 36 -0.83 -7.85 8.07
CA SER A 36 -0.50 -6.93 9.16
C SER A 36 -0.04 -5.58 8.62
N PRO A 37 -0.63 -4.45 9.07
CA PRO A 37 0.06 -3.17 8.97
C PRO A 37 1.27 -3.14 9.90
N TYR A 38 2.12 -2.14 9.73
CA TYR A 38 3.16 -1.81 10.70
C TYR A 38 2.66 -0.76 11.67
N THR A 39 2.86 -0.97 12.98
CA THR A 39 2.78 0.08 13.98
C THR A 39 4.16 0.70 14.13
N VAL A 40 4.27 2.01 13.92
CA VAL A 40 5.51 2.77 14.00
C VAL A 40 5.40 3.85 15.07
N TYR A 41 6.41 3.94 15.92
CA TYR A 41 6.48 4.88 17.02
C TYR A 41 7.46 6.01 16.67
N LEU A 42 6.93 7.19 16.45
CA LEU A 42 7.67 8.40 16.10
C LEU A 42 7.94 9.21 17.36
N LYS A 43 9.21 9.60 17.54
CA LYS A 43 9.61 10.57 18.55
C LYS A 43 9.47 11.98 17.96
N PRO A 44 9.50 13.04 18.78
CA PRO A 44 9.56 14.39 18.26
C PRO A 44 10.71 14.59 17.27
N GLY A 45 10.44 15.25 16.15
CA GLY A 45 11.38 15.38 15.02
C GLY A 45 10.67 15.63 13.70
N SER A 46 11.45 15.85 12.63
CA SER A 46 10.92 15.99 11.27
C SER A 46 11.27 14.76 10.45
N TYR A 47 10.26 14.20 9.78
CA TYR A 47 10.36 12.96 9.02
C TYR A 47 9.87 13.19 7.60
N LEU A 48 10.67 12.76 6.61
CA LEU A 48 10.18 12.61 5.25
C LEU A 48 9.46 11.26 5.15
N PHE A 49 8.17 11.30 4.82
CA PHE A 49 7.39 10.13 4.45
C PHE A 49 7.30 10.05 2.94
N GLU A 50 7.49 8.84 2.43
CA GLU A 50 7.33 8.50 1.02
C GLU A 50 6.53 7.19 0.95
N THR A 51 5.53 7.16 0.07
CA THR A 51 4.66 6.00 -0.11
C THR A 51 4.48 5.72 -1.59
N TRP A 52 4.36 4.43 -1.92
CA TRP A 52 4.07 3.95 -3.26
C TRP A 52 2.89 3.00 -3.20
N GLY A 53 1.90 3.21 -4.06
CA GLY A 53 0.86 2.22 -4.31
C GLY A 53 1.42 1.04 -5.10
N SER A 54 0.76 -0.09 -5.02
CA SER A 54 1.13 -1.25 -5.84
C SER A 54 0.74 -1.05 -7.30
N ARG A 55 1.42 -1.75 -8.21
CA ARG A 55 0.96 -1.86 -9.61
C ARG A 55 -0.29 -2.73 -9.69
N GLY A 56 -1.06 -2.58 -10.77
CA GLY A 56 -2.15 -3.49 -11.11
C GLY A 56 -1.65 -4.86 -11.59
N ASP A 57 -2.59 -5.80 -11.68
CA ASP A 57 -2.38 -7.10 -12.30
C ASP A 57 -2.57 -7.05 -13.83
N PHE A 58 -2.04 -8.05 -14.54
CA PHE A 58 -2.04 -8.05 -16.00
C PHE A 58 -2.04 -9.46 -16.59
N GLN A 59 -2.64 -9.59 -17.77
CA GLN A 59 -2.66 -10.83 -18.53
C GLN A 59 -1.40 -10.96 -19.40
N ASN A 60 -0.66 -12.04 -19.20
CA ASN A 60 0.52 -12.36 -19.98
C ASN A 60 0.16 -13.10 -21.28
N TRP A 61 -0.29 -12.36 -22.29
CA TRP A 61 -0.56 -12.90 -23.63
C TRP A 61 0.75 -13.25 -24.36
N SER A 62 0.74 -14.35 -25.14
CA SER A 62 1.95 -14.89 -25.78
C SER A 62 2.64 -13.94 -26.77
N GLU A 63 1.89 -13.08 -27.46
CA GLU A 63 2.43 -12.23 -28.53
C GLU A 63 2.51 -10.74 -28.15
N ASN A 64 1.62 -10.26 -27.28
CA ASN A 64 1.59 -8.86 -26.87
C ASN A 64 0.97 -8.73 -25.46
N PRO A 65 1.76 -8.94 -24.39
CA PRO A 65 1.26 -8.90 -23.03
C PRO A 65 0.60 -7.55 -22.73
N SER A 66 -0.43 -7.56 -21.90
CA SER A 66 -1.00 -6.31 -21.41
C SER A 66 -0.03 -5.63 -20.43
N ILE A 67 -0.19 -4.32 -20.23
CA ILE A 67 0.71 -3.50 -19.43
C ILE A 67 -0.07 -3.02 -18.20
N PRO A 68 0.27 -3.45 -16.97
CA PRO A 68 -0.43 -2.97 -15.79
C PRO A 68 -0.09 -1.50 -15.51
N GLY A 69 -1.02 -0.81 -14.86
CA GLY A 69 -0.75 0.52 -14.35
C GLY A 69 0.21 0.49 -13.16
N PHE A 70 1.17 1.41 -13.12
CA PHE A 70 1.96 1.68 -11.92
C PHE A 70 1.13 2.32 -10.81
N GLY A 71 1.45 2.00 -9.57
CA GLY A 71 0.90 2.71 -8.41
C GLY A 71 1.49 4.12 -8.28
N GLY A 72 0.76 4.98 -7.58
CA GLY A 72 1.13 6.37 -7.39
C GLY A 72 2.21 6.55 -6.34
N TYR A 73 2.85 7.71 -6.38
CA TYR A 73 3.81 8.17 -5.40
C TYR A 73 3.25 9.37 -4.64
N THR A 74 3.40 9.36 -3.32
CA THR A 74 3.10 10.52 -2.48
C THR A 74 4.21 10.69 -1.46
N SER A 75 4.66 11.93 -1.31
CA SER A 75 5.67 12.31 -0.32
C SER A 75 5.26 13.56 0.46
N GLY A 76 5.75 13.67 1.68
CA GLY A 76 5.54 14.84 2.52
C GLY A 76 6.42 14.82 3.75
N VAL A 77 6.73 16.01 4.26
CA VAL A 77 7.44 16.16 5.53
C VAL A 77 6.42 16.31 6.65
N LEU A 78 6.54 15.45 7.67
CA LEU A 78 5.73 15.52 8.87
C LEU A 78 6.61 15.92 10.06
N THR A 79 6.26 17.03 10.70
CA THR A 79 6.89 17.49 11.94
C THR A 79 6.09 16.98 13.13
N ILE A 80 6.76 16.26 14.01
CA ILE A 80 6.21 15.62 15.20
C ILE A 80 6.65 16.44 16.41
N GLU A 81 5.70 17.07 17.10
CA GLU A 81 5.97 17.84 18.32
C GLU A 81 5.93 16.97 19.58
N ASN A 82 5.00 16.02 19.61
CA ASN A 82 4.80 15.07 20.69
C ASN A 82 4.86 13.64 20.14
N PRO A 83 5.32 12.63 20.92
CA PRO A 83 5.37 11.25 20.46
C PRO A 83 4.08 10.81 19.76
N LEU A 84 4.22 10.29 18.54
CA LEU A 84 3.09 9.94 17.67
C LEU A 84 3.21 8.48 17.23
N ILE A 85 2.09 7.76 17.25
CA ILE A 85 1.99 6.43 16.66
C ILE A 85 1.32 6.58 15.30
N VAL A 86 1.91 5.95 14.28
CA VAL A 86 1.30 5.84 12.95
C VAL A 86 1.21 4.38 12.54
N TYR A 87 0.24 4.10 11.67
CA TYR A 87 0.02 2.76 11.12
C TYR A 87 0.27 2.81 9.62
N LEU A 88 1.18 1.95 9.15
CA LEU A 88 1.53 1.85 7.74
C LEU A 88 0.78 0.66 7.14
N TYR A 89 -0.19 0.94 6.29
CA TYR A 89 -0.87 -0.06 5.49
C TYR A 89 -0.22 -0.08 4.11
N ILE A 90 0.44 -1.18 3.77
CA ILE A 90 1.11 -1.33 2.47
C ILE A 90 0.26 -2.25 1.61
N GLY A 91 -0.13 -1.78 0.43
CA GLY A 91 -0.96 -2.53 -0.50
C GLY A 91 -0.16 -3.57 -1.28
N SER A 92 -0.84 -4.65 -1.68
CA SER A 92 -0.28 -5.70 -2.54
C SER A 92 -0.74 -5.54 -3.99
N ILE A 93 -0.22 -6.36 -4.91
CA ILE A 93 -0.75 -6.48 -6.29
C ILE A 93 -2.08 -7.27 -6.35
N SER A 94 -2.65 -7.66 -5.22
CA SER A 94 -3.69 -8.70 -5.12
C SER A 94 -4.87 -8.25 -4.26
N PHE A 95 -5.07 -8.84 -3.07
CA PHE A 95 -6.27 -8.66 -2.26
C PHE A 95 -6.14 -7.51 -1.26
N PHE A 96 -5.08 -7.50 -0.45
CA PHE A 96 -4.97 -6.61 0.69
C PHE A 96 -4.88 -5.14 0.29
N ASN A 97 -5.72 -4.31 0.92
CA ASN A 97 -5.88 -2.88 0.61
C ASN A 97 -6.25 -2.60 -0.87
N SER A 98 -6.88 -3.58 -1.52
CA SER A 98 -7.42 -3.50 -2.89
C SER A 98 -8.89 -3.93 -2.93
N ILE A 99 -9.21 -5.15 -2.48
CA ILE A 99 -10.55 -5.72 -2.52
C ILE A 99 -10.91 -6.42 -1.19
N LEU A 100 -12.17 -6.25 -0.76
CA LEU A 100 -12.68 -6.85 0.48
C LEU A 100 -12.90 -8.36 0.38
N GLU A 101 -13.47 -8.79 -0.74
CA GLU A 101 -13.87 -10.18 -0.97
C GLU A 101 -13.80 -10.49 -2.46
N TYR A 102 -13.25 -11.64 -2.81
CA TYR A 102 -13.22 -12.12 -4.18
C TYR A 102 -14.40 -13.07 -4.43
N THR A 103 -15.33 -12.64 -5.28
CA THR A 103 -16.54 -13.42 -5.59
C THR A 103 -16.35 -14.40 -6.77
N GLY A 104 -15.12 -14.70 -7.17
CA GLY A 104 -14.83 -15.62 -8.29
C GLY A 104 -15.08 -15.06 -9.70
N LYS A 105 -15.47 -13.78 -9.84
CA LYS A 105 -15.85 -13.16 -11.13
C LYS A 105 -14.88 -12.09 -11.64
N LEU A 106 -13.81 -11.79 -10.90
CA LEU A 106 -12.79 -10.83 -11.31
C LEU A 106 -11.62 -11.56 -11.96
N TYR A 107 -11.32 -11.23 -13.22
CA TYR A 107 -10.19 -11.84 -13.93
C TYR A 107 -8.84 -11.25 -13.53
N LEU A 108 -8.80 -9.95 -13.17
CA LEU A 108 -7.59 -9.25 -12.73
C LEU A 108 -7.92 -8.19 -11.67
N PHE A 109 -6.94 -7.90 -10.81
CA PHE A 109 -7.07 -6.95 -9.70
C PHE A 109 -6.30 -5.66 -9.94
N GLY A 110 -6.89 -4.53 -9.52
CA GLY A 110 -6.11 -3.31 -9.36
C GLY A 110 -5.09 -3.46 -8.23
N GLY A 111 -4.05 -2.63 -8.28
CA GLY A 111 -3.06 -2.56 -7.23
C GLY A 111 -3.66 -2.02 -5.94
N GLY A 112 -3.22 -2.56 -4.81
CA GLY A 112 -3.56 -2.07 -3.49
C GLY A 112 -2.93 -0.70 -3.22
N SER A 113 -3.66 0.15 -2.52
CA SER A 113 -3.16 1.43 -2.04
C SER A 113 -2.13 1.21 -0.92
N SER A 114 -1.18 2.13 -0.78
CA SER A 114 -0.39 2.25 0.45
C SER A 114 -0.73 3.56 1.14
N ASP A 115 -0.86 3.54 2.47
CA ASP A 115 -1.30 4.71 3.21
C ASP A 115 -0.75 4.75 4.65
N VAL A 116 -0.68 5.97 5.20
CA VAL A 116 -0.26 6.26 6.57
C VAL A 116 -1.46 6.76 7.35
N ARG A 117 -1.78 6.07 8.46
CA ARG A 117 -2.96 6.34 9.28
C ARG A 117 -2.59 6.75 10.69
N LEU A 118 -3.36 7.67 11.26
CA LEU A 118 -3.27 8.08 12.67
C LEU A 118 -4.07 7.16 13.61
N TYR A 119 -4.99 6.37 13.06
CA TYR A 119 -5.85 5.47 13.83
C TYR A 119 -6.00 4.11 13.14
N ALA A 120 -6.00 3.05 13.95
CA ALA A 120 -6.40 1.71 13.58
C ALA A 120 -7.33 1.16 14.67
N ASN A 121 -8.32 0.36 14.28
CA ASN A 121 -9.14 -0.36 15.25
C ASN A 121 -8.34 -1.55 15.85
N GLU A 122 -8.88 -2.16 16.90
CA GLU A 122 -8.22 -3.26 17.62
C GLU A 122 -7.87 -4.46 16.74
N SER A 123 -8.68 -4.73 15.72
CA SER A 123 -8.47 -5.82 14.74
C SER A 123 -7.54 -5.43 13.57
N PHE A 124 -7.16 -4.16 13.48
CA PHE A 124 -6.36 -3.58 12.39
C PHE A 124 -6.96 -3.76 11.00
N ASP A 125 -8.28 -3.76 10.88
CA ASP A 125 -8.98 -3.95 9.61
C ASP A 125 -8.67 -2.79 8.66
N TRP A 126 -8.10 -3.11 7.49
CA TRP A 126 -7.67 -2.11 6.52
C TRP A 126 -8.83 -1.27 5.96
N PHE A 127 -10.06 -1.79 6.04
CA PHE A 127 -11.27 -1.14 5.53
C PHE A 127 -12.12 -0.47 6.62
N ASN A 128 -11.63 -0.42 7.87
CA ASN A 128 -12.38 0.23 8.94
C ASN A 128 -12.63 1.73 8.63
N PRO A 129 -13.88 2.23 8.67
CA PRO A 129 -14.19 3.61 8.26
C PRO A 129 -13.48 4.70 9.07
N LEU A 130 -13.32 4.51 10.39
CA LEU A 130 -12.61 5.47 11.24
C LEU A 130 -11.11 5.48 10.91
N SER A 131 -10.53 4.31 10.69
CA SER A 131 -9.14 4.17 10.23
C SER A 131 -8.94 4.86 8.88
N LEU A 132 -9.80 4.62 7.91
CA LEU A 132 -9.73 5.23 6.58
C LEU A 132 -9.84 6.76 6.61
N ARG A 133 -10.62 7.33 7.53
CA ARG A 133 -10.73 8.80 7.70
C ARG A 133 -9.51 9.42 8.38
N SER A 134 -8.67 8.61 9.04
CA SER A 134 -7.46 9.06 9.72
C SER A 134 -6.21 9.06 8.83
N ARG A 135 -6.36 8.76 7.53
CA ARG A 135 -5.27 8.75 6.56
C ARG A 135 -4.71 10.17 6.38
N ILE A 136 -3.41 10.32 6.57
CA ILE A 136 -2.68 11.58 6.35
C ILE A 136 -1.83 11.56 5.08
N MET A 137 -1.60 10.37 4.51
CA MET A 137 -0.90 10.18 3.25
C MET A 137 -1.47 8.94 2.56
N VAL A 138 -1.74 9.02 1.26
CA VAL A 138 -2.33 7.93 0.47
C VAL A 138 -1.70 7.91 -0.92
N SER A 139 -1.18 6.75 -1.30
CA SER A 139 -0.71 6.45 -2.64
C SER A 139 -1.57 5.37 -3.25
N GLY A 140 -2.41 5.74 -4.22
CA GLY A 140 -3.32 4.82 -4.88
C GLY A 140 -2.57 3.75 -5.69
N GLY A 141 -3.15 2.56 -5.81
CA GLY A 141 -2.59 1.52 -6.67
C GLY A 141 -3.02 1.67 -8.12
N GLY A 142 -2.24 1.12 -9.04
CA GLY A 142 -2.49 1.21 -10.47
C GLY A 142 -3.62 0.28 -10.96
N GLY A 143 -4.24 0.62 -12.08
CA GLY A 143 -5.26 -0.20 -12.73
C GLY A 143 -4.70 -1.47 -13.35
N SER A 144 -5.52 -2.51 -13.44
CA SER A 144 -5.20 -3.75 -14.16
C SER A 144 -5.37 -3.59 -15.67
N ALA A 145 -4.80 -4.54 -16.43
CA ALA A 145 -4.94 -4.59 -17.88
C ALA A 145 -5.21 -6.03 -18.35
N GLU A 146 -6.37 -6.28 -18.94
CA GLU A 146 -6.80 -7.63 -19.34
C GLU A 146 -6.51 -7.95 -20.81
N TRP A 147 -6.81 -7.02 -21.72
CA TRP A 147 -6.75 -7.28 -23.15
C TRP A 147 -5.33 -7.19 -23.70
N GLN A 148 -5.06 -8.00 -24.72
CA GLN A 148 -3.78 -8.00 -25.43
C GLN A 148 -3.41 -6.58 -25.90
N GLY A 149 -2.23 -6.09 -25.52
CA GLY A 149 -1.77 -4.73 -25.82
C GLY A 149 -2.51 -3.59 -25.10
N SER A 150 -3.43 -3.89 -24.17
CA SER A 150 -4.07 -2.86 -23.35
C SER A 150 -3.14 -2.37 -22.24
N ALA A 151 -3.34 -1.12 -21.81
CA ALA A 151 -2.61 -0.51 -20.71
C ALA A 151 -3.57 -0.13 -19.58
N GLY A 152 -3.20 -0.51 -18.36
CA GLY A 152 -3.90 -0.12 -17.14
C GLY A 152 -3.55 1.30 -16.73
N GLY A 153 -4.52 2.04 -16.20
CA GLY A 153 -4.31 3.42 -15.77
C GLY A 153 -3.32 3.54 -14.61
N HIS A 154 -2.33 4.43 -14.72
CA HIS A 154 -1.43 4.75 -13.61
C HIS A 154 -2.16 5.56 -12.52
N ALA A 155 -1.85 5.30 -11.25
CA ALA A 155 -2.35 6.12 -10.15
C ALA A 155 -1.50 7.37 -9.95
N GLY A 156 -2.12 8.55 -9.90
CA GLY A 156 -1.44 9.81 -9.56
C GLY A 156 -0.79 10.57 -10.73
N GLY A 157 -1.02 10.17 -11.98
CA GLY A 157 -0.66 10.95 -13.17
C GLY A 157 -1.73 11.97 -13.55
N LEU A 158 -1.33 13.11 -14.16
CA LEU A 158 -2.25 14.06 -14.82
C LEU A 158 -3.09 13.39 -15.91
N ILE A 159 -2.54 12.34 -16.52
CA ILE A 159 -3.19 11.49 -17.51
C ILE A 159 -3.15 10.07 -16.96
N GLY A 160 -4.33 9.47 -16.80
CA GLY A 160 -4.48 8.09 -16.36
C GLY A 160 -4.14 7.10 -17.48
N GLY A 161 -2.84 6.90 -17.74
CA GLY A 161 -2.31 5.89 -18.65
C GLY A 161 -2.01 6.39 -20.07
N THR A 162 -0.79 6.13 -20.52
CA THR A 162 -0.42 5.82 -21.92
C THR A 162 0.47 4.60 -21.88
#